data_AF-A0A8S9M380-F1
#
_entry.id   AF-A0A8S9M380-F1
#
_cell.length_a   1.000
_cell.length_b   1.000
_cell.length_c   1.000
_cell.angle_alpha   90.00
_cell.angle_beta   90.00
_cell.angle_gamma   90.00
#
_symmetry.space_group_name_H-M   'P 1'
#
loop_
_entity.id
_entity.type
_entity.pdbx_description
1 polymer ?
#
loop_
_entity_poly.entity_id
_entity_poly.type
_entity_poly.pdbx_seq_one_letter_code
_entity_poly.pdbx_strand_id
1 'polypeptide(L)'
;MGSHGDKGRRNVVIRAILLGLISIVCVNGTIINYKEALTKSLIFLEAQRSGKLPPNNRVPWRGDSALDDGKLANVDLAGGYYDAGDNVKYGLPMAFTITTLAWSTINYEKELHAAGELENTRAAIRWGTDYLLKCASRENHLYVQEHAFWIPILLAVLGVSGASLGGCVIDSAYF
;
A
#
# COMPACT_ATOMS: atom_id res chain seq x y z
N MET A 1 -71.47 28.14 -12.83
CA MET A 1 -70.88 26.84 -12.41
C MET A 1 -69.80 26.43 -13.41
N GLY A 2 -68.51 26.55 -13.06
CA GLY A 2 -67.42 26.18 -13.99
C GLY A 2 -66.01 26.15 -13.41
N SER A 3 -65.84 26.41 -12.10
CA SER A 3 -64.51 26.58 -11.49
C SER A 3 -63.93 25.29 -10.86
N HIS A 4 -64.75 24.24 -10.69
CA HIS A 4 -64.33 23.01 -10.00
C HIS A 4 -63.53 22.02 -10.87
N GLY A 5 -63.87 21.86 -12.16
CA GLY A 5 -63.19 20.90 -13.05
C GLY A 5 -61.77 21.30 -13.45
N ASP A 6 -61.53 22.60 -13.62
CA ASP A 6 -60.25 23.14 -14.08
C ASP A 6 -59.17 23.14 -12.98
N LYS A 7 -59.59 23.19 -11.71
CA LYS A 7 -58.69 23.10 -10.54
C LYS A 7 -58.15 21.68 -10.35
N GLY A 8 -59.00 20.67 -10.56
CA GLY A 8 -58.60 19.25 -10.49
C GLY A 8 -57.58 18.88 -11.58
N ARG A 9 -57.80 19.35 -12.81
CA ARG A 9 -56.89 19.11 -13.94
C ARG A 9 -55.52 19.76 -13.74
N ARG A 10 -55.48 21.00 -13.22
CA ARG A 10 -54.21 21.66 -12.83
C ARG A 10 -53.46 20.89 -11.76
N ASN A 11 -54.14 20.38 -10.74
CA ASN A 11 -53.50 19.63 -9.66
C ASN A 11 -52.91 18.29 -10.15
N VAL A 12 -53.56 17.63 -11.12
CA VAL A 12 -53.03 16.40 -11.73
C VAL A 12 -51.78 16.70 -12.56
N VAL A 13 -51.79 17.78 -13.35
CA VAL A 13 -50.62 18.19 -14.14
C VAL A 13 -49.45 18.60 -13.24
N ILE A 14 -49.69 19.37 -12.18
CA ILE A 14 -48.66 19.76 -11.21
C ILE A 14 -48.06 18.51 -10.53
N ARG A 15 -48.89 17.55 -10.12
CA ARG A 15 -48.40 16.29 -9.52
C ARG A 15 -47.61 15.45 -10.50
N ALA A 16 -48.02 15.38 -11.77
CA ALA A 16 -47.29 14.67 -12.82
C ALA A 16 -45.93 15.32 -13.11
N ILE A 17 -45.87 16.66 -13.13
CA ILE A 17 -44.61 17.42 -13.28
C ILE A 17 -43.72 17.20 -12.05
N LEU A 18 -44.27 17.25 -10.83
CA LEU A 18 -43.50 17.03 -9.61
C LEU A 18 -42.92 15.60 -9.52
N LEU A 19 -43.71 14.59 -9.89
CA LEU A 19 -43.26 13.18 -9.95
C LEU A 19 -42.24 12.93 -11.07
N GLY A 20 -42.41 13.60 -12.22
CA GLY A 20 -41.44 13.57 -13.32
C GLY A 20 -40.11 14.22 -12.95
N LEU A 21 -40.15 15.37 -12.26
CA LEU A 21 -38.95 16.05 -11.75
C LEU A 21 -38.22 15.22 -10.67
N ILE A 22 -38.95 14.52 -9.80
CA ILE A 22 -38.37 13.60 -8.80
C ILE A 22 -37.67 12.41 -9.48
N SER A 23 -38.19 11.88 -10.59
CA SER A 23 -37.55 10.79 -11.35
C SER A 23 -36.32 11.23 -12.16
N ILE A 24 -36.22 12.52 -12.51
CA ILE A 24 -35.03 13.10 -13.20
C ILE A 24 -33.86 13.28 -12.22
N VAL A 25 -34.11 13.32 -10.91
CA VAL A 25 -33.06 13.21 -9.89
C VAL A 25 -32.70 11.73 -9.71
N CYS A 26 -32.25 11.07 -10.78
CA CYS A 26 -31.45 9.88 -10.63
C CYS A 26 -30.15 10.33 -9.95
N VAL A 27 -30.00 9.98 -8.67
CA VAL A 27 -28.68 10.00 -8.03
C VAL A 27 -27.82 9.04 -8.85
N ASN A 28 -26.89 9.57 -9.63
CA ASN A 28 -25.76 8.79 -10.12
C ASN A 28 -24.96 8.37 -8.87
N GLY A 29 -25.36 7.27 -8.25
CA GLY A 29 -24.49 6.57 -7.31
C GLY A 29 -23.21 6.27 -8.09
N THR A 30 -22.09 6.84 -7.65
CA THR A 30 -20.80 6.57 -8.29
C THR A 30 -20.54 5.07 -8.15
N ILE A 31 -20.65 4.33 -9.26
CA ILE A 31 -20.18 2.95 -9.30
C ILE A 31 -18.66 3.04 -9.13
N ILE A 32 -18.17 2.64 -7.95
CA ILE A 32 -16.73 2.64 -7.65
C ILE A 32 -16.10 1.49 -8.44
N ASN A 33 -15.11 1.83 -9.28
CA ASN A 33 -14.36 0.83 -10.02
C ASN A 33 -13.30 0.17 -9.12
N TYR A 34 -13.70 -0.87 -8.39
CA TYR A 34 -12.82 -1.59 -7.47
C TYR A 34 -11.62 -2.26 -8.17
N LYS A 35 -11.75 -2.63 -9.44
CA LYS A 35 -10.63 -3.16 -10.23
C LYS A 35 -9.55 -2.10 -10.39
N GLU A 36 -9.92 -0.89 -10.79
CA GLU A 36 -8.98 0.23 -10.95
C GLU A 36 -8.35 0.62 -9.60
N ALA A 37 -9.15 0.65 -8.53
CA ALA A 37 -8.64 0.91 -7.19
C ALA A 37 -7.57 -0.13 -6.78
N LEU A 38 -7.85 -1.43 -6.97
CA LEU A 38 -6.91 -2.51 -6.70
C LEU A 38 -5.62 -2.38 -7.49
N THR A 39 -5.70 -2.15 -8.81
CA THR A 39 -4.52 -1.95 -9.66
C THR A 39 -3.67 -0.79 -9.15
N LYS A 40 -4.29 0.35 -8.79
CA LYS A 40 -3.59 1.51 -8.24
C LYS A 40 -2.95 1.23 -6.88
N SER A 41 -3.60 0.46 -6.00
CA SER A 41 -3.03 0.04 -4.72
C SER A 41 -1.78 -0.83 -4.89
N LEU A 42 -1.73 -1.70 -5.90
CA LEU A 42 -0.53 -2.49 -6.21
C LEU A 42 0.58 -1.62 -6.81
N ILE A 43 0.24 -0.69 -7.70
CA ILE A 43 1.20 0.29 -8.24
C ILE A 43 1.81 1.15 -7.12
N PHE A 44 1.03 1.50 -6.09
CA PHE A 44 1.55 2.18 -4.90
C PHE A 44 2.66 1.37 -4.23
N LEU A 45 2.47 0.06 -4.01
CA LEU A 45 3.52 -0.78 -3.46
C LEU A 45 4.74 -0.85 -4.39
N GLU A 46 4.54 -0.99 -5.70
CA GLU A 46 5.65 -0.95 -6.67
C GLU A 46 6.45 0.35 -6.59
N ALA A 47 5.76 1.46 -6.39
CA ALA A 47 6.36 2.78 -6.21
C ALA A 47 7.11 2.93 -4.88
N GLN A 48 7.01 1.98 -3.95
CA GLN A 48 7.78 1.94 -2.70
C GLN A 48 8.99 0.99 -2.76
N ARG A 49 9.20 0.26 -3.86
CA ARG A 49 10.32 -0.71 -3.97
C ARG A 49 11.67 0.00 -3.83
N SER A 50 12.57 -0.57 -3.05
CA SER A 50 13.97 -0.16 -2.94
C SER A 50 14.89 -1.24 -3.53
N GLY A 51 16.12 -0.89 -3.92
CA GLY A 51 17.06 -1.80 -4.57
C GLY A 51 17.06 -1.68 -6.09
N LYS A 52 17.57 -2.71 -6.76
CA LYS A 52 17.62 -2.79 -8.22
C LYS A 52 16.27 -3.20 -8.80
N LEU A 53 15.58 -2.30 -9.48
CA LEU A 53 14.24 -2.53 -9.98
C LEU A 53 14.21 -3.55 -11.12
N PRO A 54 13.11 -4.32 -11.25
CA PRO A 54 12.99 -5.27 -12.33
C PRO A 54 12.79 -4.55 -13.68
N PRO A 55 13.23 -5.14 -14.81
CA PRO A 55 13.17 -4.49 -16.13
C PRO A 55 11.74 -4.20 -16.61
N ASN A 56 10.75 -4.89 -16.06
CA ASN A 56 9.32 -4.71 -16.33
C ASN A 56 8.63 -3.77 -15.33
N ASN A 57 9.36 -2.82 -14.74
CA ASN A 57 8.82 -1.86 -13.79
C ASN A 57 7.71 -0.99 -14.44
N ARG A 58 6.54 -0.92 -13.81
CA ARG A 58 5.38 -0.14 -14.30
C ARG A 58 5.43 1.33 -13.89
N VAL A 59 6.35 1.71 -12.99
CA VAL A 59 6.46 3.06 -12.40
C VAL A 59 7.64 3.83 -13.04
N PRO A 60 7.42 4.60 -14.12
CA PRO A 60 8.52 5.11 -14.97
C PRO A 60 9.42 6.15 -14.29
N TRP A 61 8.94 6.78 -13.23
CA TRP A 61 9.69 7.80 -12.48
C TRP A 61 10.51 7.21 -11.32
N ARG A 62 10.41 5.89 -11.06
CA ARG A 62 11.25 5.18 -10.10
C ARG A 62 12.45 4.53 -10.80
N GLY A 63 13.63 4.69 -10.23
CA GLY A 63 14.86 4.05 -10.66
C GLY A 63 15.51 3.21 -9.55
N ASP A 64 16.63 2.57 -9.88
CA ASP A 64 17.44 1.80 -8.93
C ASP A 64 17.90 2.70 -7.76
N SER A 65 17.73 2.23 -6.53
CA SER A 65 18.10 3.00 -5.32
C SER A 65 18.63 2.10 -4.22
N ALA A 66 19.38 2.67 -3.26
CA ALA A 66 19.80 1.97 -2.04
C ALA A 66 20.50 0.61 -2.31
N LEU A 67 21.36 0.59 -3.33
CA LEU A 67 22.11 -0.59 -3.77
C LEU A 67 23.23 -0.97 -2.79
N ASP A 68 23.57 -0.04 -1.90
CA ASP A 68 24.67 -0.14 -0.95
C ASP A 68 24.21 -0.54 0.46
N ASP A 69 22.93 -0.81 0.61
CA ASP A 69 22.33 -1.22 1.88
C ASP A 69 22.96 -2.51 2.41
N GLY A 70 23.42 -2.45 3.66
CA GLY A 70 24.07 -3.58 4.34
C GLY A 70 25.60 -3.66 4.16
N LYS A 71 26.21 -2.86 3.27
CA LYS A 71 27.67 -2.91 3.02
C LYS A 71 28.49 -2.71 4.30
N LEU A 72 28.09 -1.82 5.20
CA LEU A 72 28.78 -1.58 6.47
C LEU A 72 28.82 -2.81 7.39
N ALA A 73 27.82 -3.68 7.30
CA ALA A 73 27.73 -4.94 8.04
C ALA A 73 28.21 -6.16 7.22
N ASN A 74 28.79 -5.91 6.04
CA ASN A 74 29.24 -6.92 5.08
C ASN A 74 28.12 -7.93 4.73
N VAL A 75 26.93 -7.41 4.42
CA VAL A 75 25.75 -8.15 3.96
C VAL A 75 25.06 -7.39 2.82
N ASP A 76 24.32 -8.12 1.99
CA ASP A 76 23.43 -7.50 0.98
C ASP A 76 22.04 -7.31 1.58
N LEU A 77 21.65 -6.05 1.81
CA LEU A 77 20.31 -5.66 2.25
C LEU A 77 19.61 -4.76 1.21
N ALA A 78 20.05 -4.77 -0.05
CA ALA A 78 19.35 -4.11 -1.13
C ALA A 78 18.03 -4.86 -1.44
N GLY A 79 16.94 -4.11 -1.69
CA GLY A 79 15.60 -4.67 -1.87
C GLY A 79 14.58 -4.12 -0.89
N GLY A 80 13.40 -4.74 -0.84
CA GLY A 80 12.35 -4.41 0.12
C GLY A 80 11.56 -3.16 -0.25
N TYR A 81 10.81 -2.64 0.70
CA TYR A 81 9.96 -1.46 0.54
C TYR A 81 10.39 -0.33 1.48
N TYR A 82 10.31 0.91 1.00
CA TYR A 82 10.29 2.07 1.88
C TYR A 82 8.94 2.13 2.60
N ASP A 83 8.98 2.49 3.89
CA ASP A 83 7.81 2.38 4.75
C ASP A 83 6.71 3.41 4.42
N ALA A 84 7.11 4.67 4.21
CA ALA A 84 6.17 5.76 3.97
C ALA A 84 6.71 6.77 2.94
N GLY A 85 6.68 8.06 3.27
CA GLY A 85 7.25 9.13 2.43
C GLY A 85 8.74 9.37 2.65
N ASP A 86 9.39 8.51 3.44
CA ASP A 86 10.82 8.49 3.72
C ASP A 86 11.51 7.32 3.01
N ASN A 87 12.83 7.24 3.14
CA ASN A 87 13.64 6.19 2.53
C ASN A 87 14.10 5.12 3.54
N VAL A 88 13.38 5.00 4.66
CA VAL A 88 13.70 4.06 5.75
C VAL A 88 12.94 2.74 5.55
N LYS A 89 13.58 1.61 5.86
CA LYS A 89 13.01 0.26 5.70
C LYS A 89 12.62 -0.32 7.05
N TYR A 90 11.46 0.09 7.56
CA TYR A 90 10.95 -0.44 8.82
C TYR A 90 10.46 -1.90 8.65
N GLY A 91 11.19 -2.83 9.26
CA GLY A 91 10.96 -4.27 9.07
C GLY A 91 9.60 -4.76 9.56
N LEU A 92 9.11 -4.23 10.69
CA LEU A 92 7.83 -4.63 11.28
C LEU A 92 6.61 -4.26 10.41
N PRO A 93 6.39 -2.98 10.03
CA PRO A 93 5.28 -2.61 9.15
C PRO A 93 5.40 -3.23 7.74
N MET A 94 6.62 -3.45 7.25
CA MET A 94 6.83 -4.19 6.01
C MET A 94 6.34 -5.64 6.13
N ALA A 95 6.78 -6.37 7.16
CA ALA A 95 6.37 -7.75 7.39
C ALA A 95 4.85 -7.87 7.57
N PHE A 96 4.23 -6.90 8.25
CA PHE A 96 2.77 -6.81 8.37
C PHE A 96 2.10 -6.67 6.99
N THR A 97 2.53 -5.70 6.19
CA THR A 97 2.01 -5.47 4.82
C THR A 97 2.10 -6.72 3.96
N ILE A 98 3.25 -7.40 3.95
CA ILE A 98 3.46 -8.63 3.16
C ILE A 98 2.57 -9.76 3.65
N THR A 99 2.40 -9.90 4.97
CA THR A 99 1.51 -10.91 5.55
C THR A 99 0.06 -10.66 5.15
N THR A 100 -0.40 -9.40 5.21
CA THR A 100 -1.75 -9.03 4.79
C THR A 100 -1.97 -9.26 3.28
N LEU A 101 -0.99 -8.95 2.44
CA LEU A 101 -1.04 -9.24 1.00
C LEU A 101 -1.12 -10.75 0.73
N ALA A 102 -0.30 -11.54 1.43
CA ALA A 102 -0.32 -13.00 1.31
C ALA A 102 -1.68 -13.57 1.75
N TRP A 103 -2.22 -13.11 2.88
CA TRP A 103 -3.53 -13.52 3.35
C TRP A 103 -4.64 -13.14 2.37
N SER A 104 -4.62 -11.91 1.85
CA SER A 104 -5.56 -11.46 0.81
C SER A 104 -5.47 -12.31 -0.45
N THR A 105 -4.25 -12.68 -0.87
CA THR A 105 -4.04 -13.52 -2.06
C THR A 105 -4.62 -14.91 -1.90
N ILE A 106 -4.47 -15.53 -0.71
CA ILE A 106 -5.05 -16.84 -0.41
C ILE A 106 -6.57 -16.78 -0.42
N ASN A 107 -7.16 -15.73 0.16
CA ASN A 107 -8.61 -15.62 0.32
C ASN A 107 -9.34 -15.20 -0.96
N TYR A 108 -8.70 -14.38 -1.81
CA TYR A 108 -9.32 -13.74 -2.98
C TYR A 108 -8.59 -14.06 -4.29
N GLU A 109 -8.00 -15.25 -4.40
CA GLU A 109 -7.21 -15.65 -5.57
C GLU A 109 -8.00 -15.53 -6.88
N LYS A 110 -9.27 -15.96 -6.88
CA LYS A 110 -10.13 -15.95 -8.07
C LYS A 110 -10.43 -14.53 -8.53
N GLU A 111 -10.68 -13.62 -7.59
CA GLU A 111 -10.97 -12.22 -7.82
C GLU A 111 -9.73 -11.49 -8.34
N LEU A 112 -8.56 -11.75 -7.75
CA LEU A 112 -7.28 -11.23 -8.24
C LEU A 112 -6.96 -11.73 -9.64
N HIS A 113 -7.25 -13.00 -9.93
CA HIS A 113 -7.10 -13.58 -11.27
C HIS A 113 -8.05 -12.92 -12.27
N ALA A 114 -9.33 -12.77 -11.93
CA ALA A 114 -10.33 -12.10 -12.76
C ALA A 114 -9.99 -10.61 -13.01
N ALA A 115 -9.38 -9.95 -12.03
CA ALA A 115 -8.87 -8.58 -12.16
C ALA A 115 -7.61 -8.50 -13.04
N GLY A 116 -6.89 -9.60 -13.24
CA GLY A 116 -5.60 -9.64 -13.95
C GLY A 116 -4.42 -9.16 -13.11
N GLU A 117 -4.56 -9.14 -11.78
CA GLU A 117 -3.56 -8.60 -10.84
C GLU A 117 -2.87 -9.68 -10.00
N LEU A 118 -3.27 -10.96 -10.13
CA LEU A 118 -2.71 -12.06 -9.33
C LEU A 118 -1.18 -12.15 -9.39
N GLU A 119 -0.60 -12.04 -10.58
CA GLU A 119 0.85 -12.12 -10.76
C GLU A 119 1.58 -10.89 -10.22
N ASN A 120 0.95 -9.71 -10.29
CA ASN A 120 1.52 -8.49 -9.70
C ASN A 120 1.50 -8.57 -8.16
N THR A 121 0.43 -9.10 -7.57
CA THR A 121 0.35 -9.34 -6.13
C THR A 121 1.40 -10.38 -5.68
N ARG A 122 1.56 -11.48 -6.42
CA ARG A 122 2.62 -12.48 -6.15
C ARG A 122 4.01 -11.88 -6.26
N ALA A 123 4.27 -11.05 -7.27
CA ALA A 123 5.53 -10.33 -7.41
C ALA A 123 5.77 -9.35 -6.25
N ALA A 124 4.72 -8.67 -5.78
CA ALA A 124 4.81 -7.77 -4.63
C ALA A 124 5.15 -8.51 -3.33
N ILE A 125 4.50 -9.64 -3.08
CA ILE A 125 4.80 -10.51 -1.92
C ILE A 125 6.24 -10.99 -2.01
N ARG A 126 6.64 -11.54 -3.16
CA ARG A 126 8.00 -12.06 -3.38
C ARG A 126 9.06 -11.00 -3.12
N TRP A 127 8.86 -9.78 -3.61
CA TRP A 127 9.79 -8.67 -3.40
C TRP A 127 10.05 -8.38 -1.92
N GLY A 128 8.99 -8.39 -1.10
CA GLY A 128 9.10 -8.17 0.33
C GLY A 128 9.70 -9.36 1.06
N THR A 129 9.29 -10.59 0.73
CA THR A 129 9.83 -11.79 1.37
C THR A 129 11.30 -12.02 1.03
N ASP A 130 11.72 -11.75 -0.20
CA ASP A 130 13.13 -11.87 -0.61
C ASP A 130 14.01 -10.93 0.23
N TYR A 131 13.54 -9.73 0.54
CA TYR A 131 14.22 -8.81 1.46
C TYR A 131 14.23 -9.33 2.91
N LEU A 132 13.10 -9.81 3.43
CA LEU A 132 13.04 -10.36 4.79
C LEU A 132 13.96 -11.58 4.96
N LEU A 133 14.11 -12.41 3.93
CA LEU A 133 15.08 -13.51 3.90
C LEU A 133 16.53 -13.02 3.95
N LYS A 134 16.85 -11.93 3.26
CA LYS A 134 18.17 -11.28 3.38
C LYS A 134 18.43 -10.76 4.79
N CYS A 135 17.43 -10.15 5.42
CA CYS A 135 17.52 -9.69 6.81
C CYS A 135 17.72 -10.84 7.82
N ALA A 136 17.28 -12.05 7.50
CA ALA A 136 17.42 -13.25 8.32
C ALA A 136 18.53 -14.20 7.80
N SER A 137 19.47 -13.71 6.98
CA SER A 137 20.47 -14.54 6.30
C SER A 137 21.51 -15.18 7.23
N ARG A 138 21.66 -14.70 8.46
CA ARG A 138 22.61 -15.22 9.46
C ARG A 138 21.84 -15.87 10.61
N GLU A 139 22.32 -17.04 11.04
CA GLU A 139 21.72 -17.78 12.15
C GLU A 139 21.69 -16.94 13.44
N ASN A 140 20.56 -16.89 14.13
CA ASN A 140 20.35 -16.08 15.34
C ASN A 140 20.56 -14.56 15.17
N HIS A 141 20.52 -14.05 13.94
CA HIS A 141 20.61 -12.62 13.65
C HIS A 141 19.44 -12.17 12.77
N LEU A 142 18.88 -11.01 13.10
CA LEU A 142 17.86 -10.35 12.28
C LEU A 142 18.24 -8.88 12.10
N TYR A 143 18.40 -8.45 10.86
CA TYR A 143 18.61 -7.04 10.54
C TYR A 143 17.27 -6.30 10.58
N VAL A 144 17.13 -5.38 11.53
CA VAL A 144 15.97 -4.51 11.69
C VAL A 144 16.41 -3.06 11.77
N GLN A 145 15.56 -2.16 11.28
CA GLN A 145 15.78 -0.72 11.40
C GLN A 145 14.71 -0.13 12.33
N GLU A 146 15.16 0.74 13.22
CA GLU A 146 14.34 1.47 14.20
C GLU A 146 14.74 2.94 14.20
N HIS A 147 13.79 3.83 14.49
CA HIS A 147 14.07 5.26 14.52
C HIS A 147 14.97 5.57 15.72
N ALA A 148 16.20 6.00 15.46
CA ALA A 148 17.25 6.24 16.47
C ALA A 148 16.92 7.30 17.53
N PHE A 149 15.75 7.95 17.44
CA PHE A 149 15.36 9.04 18.33
C PHE A 149 14.76 8.56 19.66
N TRP A 150 14.19 7.35 19.71
CA TRP A 150 13.47 6.86 20.90
C TRP A 150 14.22 5.78 21.69
N ILE A 151 15.23 5.17 21.08
CA ILE A 151 15.95 4.03 21.66
C ILE A 151 16.78 4.42 22.90
N PRO A 152 17.48 5.58 22.94
CA PRO A 152 18.19 5.96 24.17
C PRO A 152 17.22 6.13 25.35
N ILE A 153 16.01 6.65 25.09
CA ILE A 153 14.98 6.87 26.10
C ILE A 153 14.35 5.53 26.54
N LEU A 154 14.00 4.65 25.59
CA LEU A 154 13.37 3.36 25.88
C LEU A 154 14.35 2.37 26.53
N LEU A 155 15.62 2.31 26.08
CA LEU A 155 16.65 1.47 26.70
C LEU A 155 17.03 1.99 28.09
N ALA A 156 17.05 3.32 28.31
CA ALA A 156 17.24 3.89 29.65
C ALA A 156 16.06 3.57 30.58
N VAL A 157 14.83 3.50 30.07
CA VAL A 157 13.63 3.14 30.85
C VAL A 157 13.55 1.63 31.15
N LEU A 158 14.01 0.77 30.24
CA LEU A 158 13.92 -0.69 30.37
C LEU A 158 15.19 -1.35 30.92
N GLY A 159 16.29 -0.61 31.10
CA GLY A 159 17.52 -1.11 31.74
C GLY A 159 18.24 -2.23 30.97
N VAL A 160 18.02 -2.35 29.66
CA VAL A 160 18.63 -3.42 28.84
C VAL A 160 20.05 -3.01 28.43
N SER A 161 21.05 -3.43 29.21
CA SER A 161 22.46 -3.37 28.83
C SER A 161 22.84 -4.63 28.04
N GLY A 162 22.93 -4.52 26.70
CA GLY A 162 23.40 -5.65 25.89
C GLY A 162 22.90 -5.73 24.45
N ALA A 163 21.99 -4.84 24.01
CA ALA A 163 21.65 -4.74 22.60
C ALA A 163 22.85 -4.17 21.83
N SER A 164 23.61 -5.05 21.16
CA SER A 164 24.52 -4.63 20.10
C SER A 164 23.67 -4.15 18.91
N LEU A 165 23.21 -2.91 19.00
CA LEU A 165 22.62 -2.22 17.86
C LEU A 165 23.76 -1.88 16.91
N GLY A 166 24.10 -2.84 16.06
CA GLY A 166 24.75 -2.55 14.79
C GLY A 166 23.76 -1.73 13.98
N GLY A 167 23.66 -0.43 14.29
CA GLY A 167 22.94 0.53 13.48
C GLY A 167 23.54 0.48 12.10
N CYS A 168 22.88 -0.21 11.18
CA CYS A 168 23.18 -0.07 9.77
C CYS A 168 22.73 1.33 9.42
N VAL A 169 23.66 2.29 9.50
CA VAL A 169 23.50 3.62 8.91
C VAL A 169 23.39 3.36 7.42
N ILE A 170 22.15 3.37 6.93
CA ILE A 170 21.87 3.39 5.51
C ILE A 170 21.74 4.84 5.12
N ASP A 171 22.63 5.23 4.22
CA ASP A 171 22.74 6.58 3.68
C ASP A 171 21.36 7.03 3.22
N SER A 172 20.91 8.18 3.73
CA SER A 172 19.75 8.86 3.19
C SER A 172 20.14 9.30 1.79
N ALA A 173 19.89 8.46 0.79
CA ALA A 173 19.91 8.88 -0.60
C ALA A 173 18.81 9.94 -0.75
N TYR A 174 19.21 11.20 -0.75
CA TYR A 174 18.39 12.32 -1.17
C TYR A 174 18.09 12.14 -2.66
N PHE A 175 16.85 11.79 -2.99
CA PHE A 175 16.24 12.05 -4.30
C PHE A 175 14.77 12.36 -4.08
#